data_AF-A0A2N9HVM5-F1
#
_entry.id   AF-A0A2N9HVM5-F1
#
_cell.length_a   1.000
_cell.length_b   1.000
_cell.length_c   1.000
_cell.angle_alpha   90.00
_cell.angle_beta   90.00
_cell.angle_gamma   90.00
#
_symmetry.space_group_name_H-M   'P 1'
#
loop_
_entity.id
_entity.type
_entity.pdbx_description
1 polymer ?
#
loop_
_entity_poly.entity_id
_entity_poly.type
_entity_poly.pdbx_seq_one_letter_code
_entity_poly.pdbx_strand_id
1 'polypeptide(L)'
;MRFFEDLVLNGGFDEAEEYLYGFTDVHDNMYSTKIIFEIRKQKFLETLDEGERTKALRLLMNEFKDFEPYNESLCREASALLTLDDFRNHESLADYGDIEDARRLVMDDIRRYIELNPAFQGKLQFPNFNANLRRRLIMFGDLGRPPRNGLGGGCDLAVVVATFLG
;
A
#
# COMPACT_ATOMS: atom_id res chain seq x y z
N MET A 1 -4.11 -5.71 5.16
CA MET A 1 -5.11 -5.99 4.10
C MET A 1 -6.37 -5.16 4.22
N ARG A 2 -7.30 -5.34 5.17
CA ARG A 2 -8.58 -4.59 5.21
C ARG A 2 -8.46 -3.09 4.87
N PHE A 3 -7.59 -2.35 5.57
CA PHE A 3 -7.35 -0.92 5.27
C PHE A 3 -7.00 -0.62 3.81
N PHE A 4 -6.12 -1.41 3.18
CA PHE A 4 -5.75 -1.25 1.78
C PHE A 4 -6.91 -1.61 0.83
N GLU A 5 -7.68 -2.65 1.17
CA GLU A 5 -8.89 -3.03 0.46
C GLU A 5 -9.97 -1.94 0.54
N ASP A 6 -10.14 -1.33 1.71
CA ASP A 6 -11.02 -0.17 1.91
C ASP A 6 -10.56 1.03 1.04
N LEU A 7 -9.26 1.29 0.89
CA LEU A 7 -8.75 2.35 0.01
C LEU A 7 -9.10 2.09 -1.47
N VAL A 8 -8.80 0.89 -1.99
CA VAL A 8 -9.06 0.53 -3.39
C VAL A 8 -10.55 0.57 -3.72
N LEU A 9 -11.42 0.03 -2.84
CA LEU A 9 -12.87 0.01 -3.07
C LEU A 9 -13.48 1.43 -3.04
N ASN A 10 -12.93 2.35 -2.24
CA ASN A 10 -13.37 3.74 -2.19
C ASN A 10 -12.73 4.63 -3.28
N GLY A 11 -11.78 4.12 -4.07
CA GLY A 11 -11.10 4.88 -5.13
C GLY A 11 -9.95 5.76 -4.64
N GLY A 12 -9.46 5.53 -3.42
CA GLY A 12 -8.25 6.17 -2.87
C GLY A 12 -6.99 5.55 -3.45
N PHE A 13 -6.81 5.67 -4.78
CA PHE A 13 -5.74 4.99 -5.52
C PHE A 13 -4.35 5.54 -5.18
N ASP A 14 -4.24 6.84 -4.94
CA ASP A 14 -2.97 7.49 -4.59
C ASP A 14 -2.52 7.04 -3.18
N GLU A 15 -3.43 7.00 -2.21
CA GLU A 15 -3.17 6.48 -0.87
C GLU A 15 -2.93 4.97 -0.85
N ALA A 16 -3.58 4.22 -1.74
CA ALA A 16 -3.35 2.79 -1.91
C ALA A 16 -1.95 2.51 -2.47
N GLU A 17 -1.48 3.33 -3.42
CA GLU A 17 -0.11 3.24 -3.95
C GLU A 17 0.93 3.66 -2.90
N GLU A 18 0.71 4.75 -2.16
CA GLU A 18 1.56 5.17 -1.04
C GLU A 18 1.69 4.06 0.03
N TYR A 19 0.58 3.40 0.36
CA TYR A 19 0.58 2.27 1.29
C TYR A 19 1.45 1.10 0.79
N LEU A 20 1.49 0.83 -0.51
CA LEU A 20 2.27 -0.27 -1.09
C LEU A 20 3.77 0.00 -1.09
N TYR A 21 4.21 1.25 -1.28
CA TYR A 21 5.62 1.64 -1.16
C TYR A 21 6.21 1.37 0.23
N GLY A 22 5.37 1.22 1.26
CA GLY A 22 5.79 0.71 2.58
C GLY A 22 6.24 -0.77 2.59
N PHE A 23 6.00 -1.51 1.51
CA PHE A 23 6.27 -2.96 1.40
C PHE A 23 7.13 -3.34 0.19
N THR A 24 6.97 -2.65 -0.96
CA THR A 24 7.60 -2.99 -2.23
C THR A 24 7.58 -1.82 -3.23
N ASP A 25 8.58 -1.76 -4.11
CA ASP A 25 8.64 -0.83 -5.24
C ASP A 25 8.10 -1.47 -6.54
N VAL A 26 7.74 -0.64 -7.53
CA VAL A 26 7.12 -1.08 -8.80
C VAL A 26 7.98 -2.06 -9.63
N HIS A 27 9.30 -2.04 -9.42
CA HIS A 27 10.26 -2.88 -10.14
C HIS A 27 10.81 -4.06 -9.32
N ASP A 28 10.43 -4.23 -8.04
CA ASP A 28 10.99 -5.27 -7.16
C ASP A 28 10.81 -6.68 -7.71
N ASN A 29 9.61 -6.98 -8.20
CA ASN A 29 9.26 -8.24 -8.84
C ASN A 29 7.97 -8.10 -9.65
N MET A 30 7.71 -9.08 -10.52
CA MET A 30 6.56 -9.08 -11.42
C MET A 30 5.20 -8.96 -10.72
N TYR A 31 5.05 -9.46 -9.48
CA TYR A 31 3.79 -9.28 -8.75
C TYR A 31 3.62 -7.84 -8.26
N SER A 32 4.70 -7.19 -7.78
CA SER A 32 4.69 -5.77 -7.41
C SER A 32 4.35 -4.89 -8.61
N THR A 33 4.98 -5.14 -9.77
CA THR A 33 4.66 -4.47 -11.03
C THR A 33 3.19 -4.63 -11.40
N LYS A 34 2.64 -5.85 -11.31
CA LYS A 34 1.22 -6.13 -11.61
C LYS A 34 0.26 -5.42 -10.66
N ILE A 35 0.53 -5.41 -9.35
CA ILE A 35 -0.34 -4.75 -8.36
C ILE A 35 -0.47 -3.26 -8.67
N ILE A 36 0.65 -2.56 -8.86
CA ILE A 36 0.66 -1.10 -9.10
C ILE A 36 0.13 -0.78 -10.50
N PHE A 37 0.37 -1.65 -11.49
CA PHE A 37 -0.25 -1.53 -12.81
C PHE A 37 -1.79 -1.59 -12.75
N GLU A 38 -2.36 -2.55 -12.02
CA GLU A 38 -3.81 -2.69 -11.87
C GLU A 38 -4.45 -1.45 -11.19
N ILE A 39 -3.79 -0.88 -10.17
CA ILE A 39 -4.23 0.36 -9.50
C ILE A 39 -4.22 1.54 -10.48
N ARG A 40 -3.08 1.78 -11.16
CA ARG A 40 -2.94 2.89 -12.12
C ARG A 40 -3.86 2.74 -13.33
N LYS A 41 -4.11 1.51 -13.78
CA LYS A 41 -5.10 1.16 -14.81
C LYS A 41 -6.52 1.52 -14.37
N GLN A 42 -6.94 1.14 -13.18
CA GLN A 42 -8.28 1.45 -12.67
C GLN A 42 -8.47 2.97 -12.49
N LYS A 43 -7.49 3.66 -11.88
CA LYS A 43 -7.43 5.13 -11.77
C LYS A 43 -7.55 5.83 -13.13
N PHE A 44 -6.88 5.30 -14.16
CA PHE A 44 -6.97 5.82 -15.53
C PHE A 44 -8.36 5.62 -16.15
N LEU A 45 -8.94 4.41 -16.05
CA LEU A 45 -10.27 4.12 -16.61
C LEU A 45 -11.38 4.93 -15.93
N GLU A 46 -11.35 5.07 -14.60
CA GLU A 46 -12.30 5.95 -13.89
C GLU A 46 -12.13 7.42 -14.27
N THR A 47 -10.90 7.89 -14.49
CA THR A 47 -10.65 9.25 -15.00
C THR A 47 -11.18 9.46 -16.43
N LEU A 48 -11.24 8.40 -17.26
CA LEU A 48 -11.92 8.46 -18.57
C LEU A 48 -13.45 8.50 -18.41
N ASP A 49 -14.01 7.73 -17.46
CA ASP A 49 -15.45 7.70 -17.15
C ASP A 49 -15.95 9.06 -16.63
N GLU A 50 -15.14 9.73 -15.81
CA GLU A 50 -15.34 11.13 -15.38
C GLU A 50 -15.28 12.16 -16.53
N GLY A 51 -14.84 11.75 -17.73
CA GLY A 51 -14.63 12.63 -18.89
C GLY A 51 -13.36 13.48 -18.82
N GLU A 52 -12.54 13.32 -17.78
CA GLU A 52 -11.36 14.11 -17.44
C GLU A 52 -10.12 13.75 -18.30
N ARG A 53 -10.27 13.78 -19.64
CA ARG A 53 -9.26 13.38 -20.62
C ARG A 53 -7.89 14.05 -20.43
N THR A 54 -7.84 15.29 -19.92
CA THR A 54 -6.57 15.99 -19.63
C THR A 54 -5.85 15.39 -18.41
N LYS A 55 -6.59 14.95 -17.38
CA LYS A 55 -6.06 14.23 -16.22
C LYS A 55 -5.60 12.84 -16.66
N ALA A 56 -6.41 12.10 -17.43
CA ALA A 56 -6.05 10.78 -17.96
C ALA A 56 -4.77 10.81 -18.84
N LEU A 57 -4.60 11.82 -19.69
CA LEU A 57 -3.37 12.03 -20.46
C LEU A 57 -2.14 12.28 -19.57
N ARG A 58 -2.29 13.00 -18.44
CA ARG A 58 -1.19 13.18 -17.48
C ARG A 58 -0.81 11.88 -16.77
N LEU A 59 -1.79 11.06 -16.39
CA LEU A 59 -1.53 9.72 -15.85
C LEU A 59 -0.73 8.89 -16.86
N LEU A 60 -1.16 8.88 -18.13
CA LEU A 60 -0.46 8.18 -19.21
C LEU A 60 0.98 8.69 -19.43
N MET A 61 1.19 10.00 -19.37
CA MET A 61 2.51 10.61 -19.62
C MET A 61 3.48 10.51 -18.43
N ASN A 62 3.00 10.28 -17.22
CA ASN A 62 3.81 10.34 -16.00
C ASN A 62 3.88 9.00 -15.26
N GLU A 63 2.74 8.31 -15.10
CA GLU A 63 2.60 7.10 -14.28
C GLU A 63 2.68 5.82 -15.12
N PHE A 64 2.32 5.87 -16.41
CA PHE A 64 2.35 4.67 -17.27
C PHE A 64 3.72 4.41 -17.92
N LYS A 65 4.61 5.41 -17.97
CA LYS A 65 5.97 5.26 -18.52
C LYS A 65 6.81 4.26 -17.74
N ASP A 66 6.60 4.13 -16.43
CA ASP A 66 7.27 3.14 -15.60
C ASP A 66 7.04 1.69 -16.11
N PHE A 67 5.97 1.47 -16.88
CA PHE A 67 5.64 0.17 -17.45
C PHE A 67 6.14 -0.06 -18.90
N GLU A 68 6.70 0.96 -19.56
CA GLU A 68 7.23 0.86 -20.94
C GLU A 68 8.24 -0.29 -21.13
N PRO A 69 9.16 -0.60 -20.18
CA PRO A 69 10.07 -1.75 -20.29
C PRO A 69 9.39 -3.13 -20.26
N TYR A 70 8.12 -3.21 -19.83
CA TYR A 70 7.35 -4.47 -19.78
C TYR A 70 6.34 -4.59 -20.92
N ASN A 71 5.87 -3.46 -21.45
CA ASN A 71 4.99 -3.43 -22.62
C ASN A 71 5.12 -2.10 -23.40
N GLU A 72 5.85 -2.13 -24.52
CA GLU A 72 6.05 -0.99 -25.42
C GLU A 72 4.76 -0.50 -26.12
N SER A 73 3.73 -1.35 -26.27
CA SER A 73 2.46 -0.96 -26.90
C SER A 73 1.46 -0.36 -25.91
N LEU A 74 1.65 -0.53 -24.59
CA LEU A 74 0.75 -0.06 -23.53
C LEU A 74 0.38 1.42 -23.70
N CYS A 75 1.38 2.29 -23.82
CA CYS A 75 1.14 3.74 -23.92
C CYS A 75 0.39 4.10 -25.21
N ARG A 76 0.56 3.31 -26.28
CA ARG A 76 -0.12 3.49 -27.57
C ARG A 76 -1.58 3.05 -27.47
N GLU A 77 -1.85 1.87 -26.90
CA GLU A 77 -3.19 1.32 -26.69
C GLU A 77 -4.01 2.23 -25.76
N ALA A 78 -3.45 2.61 -24.61
CA ALA A 78 -4.10 3.54 -23.69
C ALA A 78 -4.31 4.94 -24.32
N SER A 79 -3.43 5.39 -25.23
CA SER A 79 -3.66 6.64 -25.97
C SER A 79 -4.83 6.55 -26.95
N ALA A 80 -5.14 5.37 -27.49
CA ALA A 80 -6.30 5.18 -28.35
C ALA A 80 -7.61 5.32 -27.55
N LEU A 81 -7.66 4.85 -26.30
CA LEU A 81 -8.82 4.99 -25.42
C LEU A 81 -9.20 6.46 -25.14
N LEU A 82 -8.23 7.38 -25.09
CA LEU A 82 -8.49 8.83 -24.96
C LEU A 82 -9.31 9.42 -26.12
N THR A 83 -9.27 8.78 -27.30
CA THR A 83 -9.95 9.24 -28.52
C THR A 83 -11.39 8.73 -28.65
N LEU A 84 -11.79 7.75 -27.83
CA LEU A 84 -13.15 7.23 -27.80
C LEU A 84 -14.07 8.15 -27.00
N ASP A 85 -15.36 8.20 -27.37
CA ASP A 85 -16.38 8.89 -26.57
C ASP A 85 -16.65 8.14 -25.25
N ASP A 86 -16.74 6.81 -25.33
CA ASP A 86 -16.76 5.86 -24.20
C ASP A 86 -15.76 4.73 -24.48
N PHE A 87 -14.89 4.44 -23.51
CA PHE A 87 -13.84 3.41 -23.64
C PHE A 87 -14.40 1.99 -23.69
N ARG A 88 -15.64 1.76 -23.25
CA ARG A 88 -16.34 0.45 -23.35
C ARG A 88 -16.61 0.02 -24.80
N ASN A 89 -16.46 0.92 -25.77
CA ASN A 89 -16.48 0.56 -27.20
C ASN A 89 -15.22 -0.20 -27.65
N HIS A 90 -14.17 -0.27 -26.81
CA HIS A 90 -12.98 -1.07 -27.08
C HIS A 90 -13.23 -2.55 -26.76
N GLU A 91 -12.87 -3.47 -27.67
CA GLU A 91 -13.16 -4.91 -27.56
C GLU A 91 -12.77 -5.51 -26.20
N SER A 92 -11.57 -5.20 -25.70
CA SER A 92 -11.06 -5.70 -24.41
C SER A 92 -11.72 -5.07 -23.16
N LEU A 93 -12.59 -4.07 -23.33
CA LEU A 93 -13.26 -3.33 -22.25
C LEU A 93 -14.79 -3.32 -22.41
N ALA A 94 -15.34 -4.10 -23.35
CA ALA A 94 -16.79 -4.19 -23.58
C ALA A 94 -17.55 -4.77 -22.37
N ASP A 95 -16.91 -5.66 -21.62
CA ASP A 95 -17.44 -6.25 -20.38
C ASP A 95 -17.20 -5.37 -19.13
N TYR A 96 -16.66 -4.16 -19.28
CA TYR A 96 -16.42 -3.25 -18.15
C TYR A 96 -17.74 -2.69 -17.63
N GLY A 97 -18.18 -3.19 -16.47
CA GLY A 97 -19.43 -2.85 -15.82
C GLY A 97 -19.44 -1.48 -15.12
N ASP A 98 -20.08 -1.43 -13.95
CA ASP A 98 -20.05 -0.25 -13.10
C ASP A 98 -18.70 -0.11 -12.37
N ILE A 99 -18.45 1.09 -11.84
CA ILE A 99 -17.19 1.43 -11.16
C ILE A 99 -16.98 0.58 -9.90
N GLU A 100 -18.04 0.26 -9.15
CA GLU A 100 -17.88 -0.49 -7.90
C GLU A 100 -17.49 -1.95 -8.17
N ASP A 101 -18.13 -2.59 -9.14
CA ASP A 101 -17.81 -3.95 -9.56
C ASP A 101 -16.44 -4.02 -10.23
N ALA A 102 -16.06 -3.02 -11.02
CA ALA A 102 -14.70 -2.91 -11.55
C ALA A 102 -13.65 -2.82 -10.43
N ARG A 103 -13.86 -1.98 -9.41
CA ARG A 103 -12.98 -1.92 -8.22
C ARG A 103 -12.95 -3.23 -7.44
N ARG A 104 -14.09 -3.93 -7.29
CA ARG A 104 -14.17 -5.25 -6.65
C ARG A 104 -13.33 -6.29 -7.39
N LEU A 105 -13.45 -6.36 -8.72
CA LEU A 105 -12.67 -7.27 -9.57
C LEU A 105 -11.16 -6.97 -9.51
N VAL A 106 -10.77 -5.69 -9.64
CA VAL A 106 -9.37 -5.24 -9.52
C VAL A 106 -8.80 -5.60 -8.14
N MET A 107 -9.57 -5.40 -7.07
CA MET A 107 -9.14 -5.76 -5.71
C MET A 107 -8.97 -7.27 -5.53
N ASP A 108 -9.83 -8.10 -6.13
CA ASP A 108 -9.70 -9.56 -6.09
C ASP A 108 -8.41 -10.05 -6.79
N ASP A 109 -8.05 -9.46 -7.94
CA ASP A 109 -6.79 -9.77 -8.64
C ASP A 109 -5.55 -9.24 -7.89
N ILE A 110 -5.62 -8.02 -7.35
CA ILE A 110 -4.56 -7.49 -6.46
C ILE A 110 -4.36 -8.40 -5.24
N ARG A 111 -5.44 -8.92 -4.63
CA ARG A 111 -5.34 -9.85 -3.49
C ARG A 111 -4.55 -11.11 -3.87
N ARG A 112 -4.83 -11.70 -5.04
CA ARG A 112 -4.08 -12.86 -5.58
C ARG A 112 -2.60 -12.54 -5.78
N TYR A 113 -2.27 -11.37 -6.33
CA TYR A 113 -0.87 -10.97 -6.52
C TYR A 113 -0.16 -10.72 -5.18
N ILE A 114 -0.82 -10.12 -4.20
CA ILE A 114 -0.26 -9.90 -2.85
C ILE A 114 0.02 -11.22 -2.13
N GLU A 115 -0.86 -12.22 -2.26
CA GLU A 115 -0.66 -13.56 -1.68
C GLU A 115 0.53 -14.32 -2.30
N LEU A 116 0.81 -14.08 -3.58
CA LEU A 116 1.94 -14.69 -4.32
C LEU A 116 3.26 -13.90 -4.22
N ASN A 117 3.23 -12.66 -3.73
CA ASN A 117 4.38 -11.76 -3.74
C ASN A 117 5.30 -11.96 -2.52
N PRO A 118 6.58 -12.33 -2.70
CA PRO A 118 7.52 -12.52 -1.60
C PRO A 118 7.70 -11.29 -0.70
N ALA A 119 7.50 -10.08 -1.23
CA ALA A 119 7.63 -8.84 -0.47
C ALA A 119 6.61 -8.73 0.68
N PHE A 120 5.47 -9.43 0.59
CA PHE A 120 4.40 -9.42 1.60
C PHE A 120 4.43 -10.65 2.52
N GLN A 121 5.24 -11.67 2.20
CA GLN A 121 5.29 -12.92 2.96
C GLN A 121 5.61 -12.66 4.44
N GLY A 122 4.76 -13.17 5.34
CA GLY A 122 4.89 -12.96 6.79
C GLY A 122 4.51 -11.57 7.30
N LYS A 123 4.26 -10.57 6.43
CA LYS A 123 3.87 -9.20 6.81
C LYS A 123 2.36 -8.98 6.88
N LEU A 124 1.56 -9.86 6.26
CA LEU A 124 0.10 -9.70 6.15
C LEU A 124 -0.69 -10.01 7.43
N GLN A 125 -0.10 -10.78 8.36
CA GLN A 125 -0.75 -11.19 9.60
C GLN A 125 -0.32 -10.29 10.75
N PHE A 126 -1.27 -9.70 11.45
CA PHE A 126 -0.98 -8.90 12.63
C PHE A 126 -0.49 -9.81 13.77
N PRO A 127 0.66 -9.53 14.44
CA PRO A 127 1.14 -10.38 15.51
C PRO A 127 0.13 -10.44 16.65
N ASN A 128 -0.17 -11.64 17.16
CA ASN A 128 -1.15 -11.84 18.21
C ASN A 128 -0.59 -11.41 19.58
N PHE A 129 -0.55 -10.10 19.82
CA PHE A 129 -0.09 -9.52 21.07
C PHE A 129 -1.12 -9.79 22.18
N ASN A 130 -0.75 -10.64 23.13
CA ASN A 130 -1.46 -10.76 24.39
C ASN A 130 -1.53 -9.36 25.04
N ALA A 131 -2.75 -8.82 25.23
CA ALA A 131 -2.97 -7.41 25.60
C ALA A 131 -2.25 -6.98 26.89
N ASN A 132 -1.88 -7.95 27.74
CA ASN A 132 -1.09 -7.74 28.94
C ASN A 132 0.35 -7.33 28.67
N LEU A 133 0.95 -7.66 27.51
CA LEU A 133 2.36 -7.35 27.18
C LEU A 133 2.59 -5.84 27.09
N ARG A 134 1.73 -5.12 26.35
CA ARG A 134 1.82 -3.64 26.23
C ARG A 134 1.64 -2.96 27.58
N ARG A 135 0.71 -3.44 28.42
CA ARG A 135 0.54 -2.96 29.80
C ARG A 135 1.78 -3.22 30.66
N ARG A 136 2.36 -4.42 30.58
CA ARG A 136 3.59 -4.78 31.32
C ARG A 136 4.76 -3.88 30.97
N LEU A 137 4.98 -3.62 29.68
CA LEU A 137 6.07 -2.77 29.20
C LEU A 137 5.95 -1.31 29.69
N ILE A 138 4.73 -0.76 29.75
CA ILE A 138 4.47 0.57 30.34
C ILE A 138 4.84 0.57 31.83
N MET A 139 4.35 -0.42 32.59
CA MET A 139 4.62 -0.53 34.03
C MET A 139 6.12 -0.68 34.35
N PHE A 140 6.89 -1.40 33.51
CA PHE A 140 8.35 -1.49 33.66
C PHE A 140 9.08 -0.18 33.29
N GLY A 141 8.57 0.59 32.33
CA GLY A 141 9.11 1.92 31.99
C GLY A 141 8.94 2.94 33.13
N ASP A 142 7.83 2.88 33.86
CA ASP A 142 7.56 3.78 34.98
C ASP A 142 8.34 3.43 36.26
N LEU A 143 8.62 2.14 36.50
CA LEU A 143 9.46 1.68 37.63
C LEU A 143 10.95 2.11 37.53
N GLY A 144 11.40 2.55 36.35
CA GLY A 144 12.75 3.06 36.13
C GLY A 144 12.97 4.53 36.49
N ARG A 145 11.92 5.27 36.91
CA ARG A 145 12.04 6.68 37.29
C ARG A 145 12.13 6.83 38.80
N PRO A 146 13.30 7.20 39.38
CA PRO A 146 13.34 7.58 40.79
C PRO A 146 12.49 8.85 41.01
N PRO A 147 11.85 8.99 42.18
CA PRO A 147 11.06 10.18 42.49
C PRO A 147 11.95 11.42 42.44
N ARG A 148 11.50 12.46 41.73
CA ARG A 148 12.15 13.79 41.70
C ARG A 148 11.94 14.51 43.04
N ASN A 149 12.61 14.05 44.08
CA ASN A 149 12.77 14.80 45.32
C ASN A 149 14.04 15.66 45.19
N GLY A 150 13.90 16.95 45.46
CA GLY A 150 15.03 17.88 45.43
C GLY A 150 15.93 17.76 46.66
N LEU A 151 17.07 18.46 46.58
CA LEU A 151 18.00 18.79 47.68
C LEU A 151 18.86 17.63 48.24
N GLY A 152 20.08 17.53 47.69
CA GLY A 152 21.29 17.57 48.51
C GLY A 152 21.97 16.26 48.90
N GLY A 153 23.27 16.15 48.57
CA GLY A 153 24.24 15.40 49.37
C GLY A 153 24.73 14.05 48.82
N GLY A 154 25.89 14.08 48.15
CA GLY A 154 27.05 13.23 48.46
C GLY A 154 27.03 11.70 48.22
N CYS A 155 28.15 11.24 47.63
CA CYS A 155 28.75 9.90 47.74
C CYS A 155 28.33 8.78 46.76
N ASP A 156 29.27 8.53 45.85
CA ASP A 156 29.84 7.25 45.43
C ASP A 156 29.10 6.24 44.52
N LEU A 157 29.67 6.17 43.30
CA LEU A 157 29.73 4.96 42.46
C LEU A 157 30.30 3.78 43.26
N ALA A 158 29.44 2.85 43.73
CA ALA A 158 29.77 1.40 43.80
C ALA A 158 28.60 0.55 44.33
N VAL A 159 27.66 0.12 43.46
CA VAL A 159 27.20 -1.29 43.41
C VAL A 159 26.77 -1.60 41.97
N VAL A 160 27.40 -2.59 41.34
CA VAL A 160 26.95 -3.24 40.10
C VAL A 160 26.93 -4.75 40.36
N VAL A 161 26.11 -5.48 39.58
CA VAL A 161 26.10 -6.96 39.39
C VAL A 161 25.12 -7.76 40.27
N ALA A 162 24.56 -8.81 39.63
CA ALA A 162 23.54 -9.79 40.06
C ALA A 162 22.10 -9.23 40.10
N THR A 163 21.07 -9.82 39.47
CA THR A 163 20.92 -11.05 38.66
C THR A 163 19.63 -10.89 37.80
N PHE A 164 19.24 -11.70 36.81
CA PHE A 164 19.58 -13.08 36.37
C PHE A 164 19.49 -13.20 34.83
N LEU A 165 20.09 -14.26 34.28
CA LEU A 165 19.56 -15.03 33.13
C LEU A 165 19.18 -16.42 33.67
N GLY A 166 18.06 -16.98 33.23
CA GLY A 166 17.57 -18.31 33.60
C GLY A 166 16.47 -18.74 32.64
#